data_AF-A0A6A8DFF8-F1
#
_entry.id   AF-A0A6A8DFF8-F1
#
_cell.length_a   1.000
_cell.length_b   1.000
_cell.length_c   1.000
_cell.angle_alpha   90.00
_cell.angle_beta   90.00
_cell.angle_gamma   90.00
#
_symmetry.space_group_name_H-M   'P 1'
#
loop_
_entity.id
_entity.type
_entity.pdbx_description
1 polymer ?
#
loop_
_entity_poly.entity_id
_entity_poly.type
_entity_poly.pdbx_seq_one_letter_code
_entity_poly.pdbx_strand_id
1 'polypeptide(L)' 'MSNHYQQLQFISPTGTLAPHEAIGLDELIAFKAVALTRLKDFVCEVRDPELRQLYFEAIQVMEKHIIETANMLNYRPILP' A
#
# COMPACT_ATOMS: atom_id res chain seq x y z
N MET A 1 19.12 28.32 4.30
CA MET A 1 19.13 27.04 3.57
C MET A 1 17.72 26.46 3.66
N SER A 2 16.86 26.87 2.72
CA SER A 2 15.46 26.40 2.68
C SER A 2 15.41 25.02 2.05
N ASN A 3 14.76 24.09 2.75
CA ASN A 3 14.70 22.68 2.42
C ASN A 3 13.83 22.50 1.15
N HIS A 4 14.47 22.18 0.01
CA HIS A 4 13.79 22.04 -1.29
C HIS A 4 12.73 20.91 -1.35
N TYR A 5 12.61 20.10 -0.29
CA TYR A 5 11.55 19.08 -0.17
C TYR A 5 10.21 19.60 0.35
N GLN A 6 10.12 20.84 0.86
CA GLN A 6 8.86 21.39 1.38
C GLN A 6 7.91 21.94 0.31
N GLN A 7 8.29 21.94 -0.98
CA GLN A 7 7.50 22.59 -2.05
C GLN A 7 6.52 21.68 -2.80
N LEU A 8 6.40 20.39 -2.48
CA LEU A 8 5.53 19.46 -3.23
C LEU A 8 4.28 18.97 -2.48
N GLN A 9 4.02 19.45 -1.26
CA GLN A 9 2.72 19.23 -0.62
C GLN A 9 1.69 20.24 -1.15
N PHE A 10 1.39 20.16 -2.45
CA PHE A 10 0.15 20.72 -2.97
C PHE A 10 -0.98 19.81 -2.49
N ILE A 11 -1.46 20.06 -1.29
CA ILE A 11 -2.73 19.49 -0.82
C ILE A 11 -3.77 19.89 -1.86
N SER A 12 -4.31 18.91 -2.59
CA SER A 12 -5.34 19.20 -3.57
C SER A 12 -6.52 19.86 -2.86
N PRO A 13 -6.97 21.06 -3.27
CA PRO A 13 -8.07 21.76 -2.63
C PRO A 13 -9.39 20.98 -2.69
N THR A 14 -9.47 19.93 -3.52
CA THR A 14 -10.65 19.07 -3.73
C THR A 14 -10.66 17.78 -2.89
N GLY A 15 -9.66 17.54 -2.05
CA GLY A 15 -9.56 16.29 -1.26
C GLY A 15 -9.07 15.08 -2.07
N THR A 16 -8.26 15.32 -3.09
CA THR A 16 -7.69 14.27 -3.95
C THR A 16 -6.20 14.10 -3.83
N LEU A 17 -5.75 12.90 -4.17
CA LEU A 17 -4.35 12.63 -4.45
C LEU A 17 -3.89 13.45 -5.66
N ALA A 18 -2.80 14.19 -5.50
CA ALA A 18 -2.06 14.75 -6.62
C ALA A 18 -1.49 13.60 -7.50
N PRO A 19 -1.20 13.83 -8.79
CA PRO A 19 -0.74 12.75 -9.68
C PRO A 19 0.49 11.98 -9.17
N HIS A 20 1.45 12.68 -8.54
CA HIS A 20 2.63 12.05 -7.96
C HIS A 20 2.33 11.21 -6.72
N GLU A 21 1.31 11.58 -5.93
CA GLU A 21 0.85 10.80 -4.78
C GLU A 21 0.10 9.54 -5.25
N ALA A 22 -0.69 9.65 -6.33
CA ALA A 22 -1.35 8.51 -6.95
C ALA A 22 -0.34 7.48 -7.51
N ILE A 23 0.70 7.95 -8.21
CA ILE A 23 1.79 7.08 -8.68
C ILE A 23 2.49 6.42 -7.49
N GLY A 24 2.84 7.18 -6.45
CA GLY A 24 3.49 6.62 -5.26
C GLY A 24 2.63 5.55 -4.55
N LEU A 25 1.31 5.71 -4.53
CA LEU A 25 0.39 4.71 -3.99
C LEU A 25 0.28 3.46 -4.88
N ASP A 26 0.25 3.61 -6.20
CA ASP A 26 0.22 2.48 -7.14
C ASP A 26 1.51 1.64 -7.07
N GLU A 27 2.67 2.32 -7.02
CA GLU A 27 3.97 1.67 -6.80
C GLU A 27 4.01 0.93 -5.46
N LEU A 28 3.46 1.53 -4.40
CA LEU A 28 3.37 0.89 -3.09
C LEU A 28 2.47 -0.34 -3.10
N ILE A 29 1.33 -0.30 -3.80
CA ILE A 29 0.43 -1.45 -3.97
C ILE A 29 1.15 -2.57 -4.73
N ALA A 30 1.82 -2.25 -5.84
CA ALA A 30 2.57 -3.23 -6.61
C ALA A 30 3.67 -3.90 -5.77
N PHE A 31 4.42 -3.11 -5.00
CA PHE A 31 5.44 -3.62 -4.09
C PHE A 31 4.84 -4.57 -3.03
N LYS A 32 3.73 -4.15 -2.38
CA LYS A 32 3.05 -4.97 -1.37
C LYS A 32 2.49 -6.27 -1.97
N ALA A 33 1.95 -6.23 -3.19
CA ALA A 33 1.42 -7.42 -3.86
C ALA A 33 2.52 -8.45 -4.12
N VAL A 34 3.68 -8.02 -4.63
CA VAL A 34 4.85 -8.91 -4.83
C VAL A 34 5.33 -9.50 -3.51
N ALA A 35 5.41 -8.69 -2.45
CA ALA A 35 5.81 -9.16 -1.12
C ALA A 35 4.81 -10.18 -0.55
N LEU A 36 3.50 -9.94 -0.74
CA LEU A 36 2.44 -10.84 -0.30
C LEU A 36 2.51 -12.20 -0.99
N THR A 37 2.75 -12.23 -2.31
CA THR A 37 2.94 -13.48 -3.05
C THR A 37 4.10 -14.28 -2.45
N ARG A 38 5.26 -13.65 -2.25
CA ARG A 38 6.43 -14.31 -1.66
C ARG A 38 6.15 -14.84 -0.25
N LEU A 39 5.39 -14.09 0.56
CA LEU A 39 5.03 -14.49 1.92
C LEU A 39 4.11 -15.72 1.92
N LYS A 40 3.14 -15.76 1.00
CA LYS A 40 2.24 -16.90 0.79
C LYS A 40 2.94 -18.13 0.24
N ASP A 41 3.95 -17.96 -0.59
CA ASP A 41 4.77 -19.07 -1.05
C ASP A 41 5.63 -19.62 0.10
N PHE A 42 6.26 -18.73 0.86
CA PHE A 42 7.14 -19.10 1.97
C PHE A 42 6.41 -19.79 3.13
N VAL A 43 5.19 -19.36 3.48
CA VAL A 43 4.44 -19.95 4.61
C VAL A 43 4.14 -21.44 4.40
N CYS A 44 4.10 -21.92 3.15
CA CYS A 44 3.98 -23.34 2.83
C CYS A 44 5.19 -24.18 3.27
N GLU A 45 6.37 -23.56 3.42
CA GLU A 45 7.61 -24.22 3.85
C GLU A 45 7.81 -24.18 5.37
N VAL A 46 7.02 -23.36 6.09
CA VAL A 46 7.11 -23.20 7.54
C VAL A 46 6.51 -24.42 8.25
N ARG A 47 7.37 -25.15 8.96
CA ARG A 47 6.99 -26.39 9.68
C ARG A 47 6.45 -26.13 11.08
N ASP A 48 6.96 -25.09 11.74
CA ASP A 48 6.52 -24.75 13.09
C ASP A 48 5.09 -24.17 13.04
N PRO A 49 4.12 -24.79 13.73
CA PRO A 49 2.72 -24.41 13.60
C PRO A 49 2.41 -23.03 14.17
N GLU A 50 3.09 -22.61 15.24
CA GLU A 50 2.89 -21.30 15.85
C GLU A 50 3.44 -20.18 14.96
N LEU A 51 4.65 -20.38 14.44
CA LEU A 51 5.26 -19.47 13.47
C LEU A 51 4.41 -19.37 12.20
N ARG A 52 3.90 -20.50 11.71
CA ARG A 52 3.02 -20.52 10.53
C ARG A 52 1.74 -19.73 10.78
N GLN A 53 1.16 -19.81 11.98
CA GLN A 53 0.00 -19.02 12.37
C GLN A 53 0.30 -17.51 12.36
N LEU A 54 1.45 -17.09 12.90
CA LEU A 54 1.89 -15.69 12.84
C LEU A 54 2.06 -15.19 11.40
N TYR A 55 2.59 -16.03 10.50
CA TYR A 55 2.66 -15.71 9.07
C TYR A 55 1.27 -15.53 8.46
N PHE A 56 0.30 -16.39 8.78
CA PHE A 56 -1.06 -16.24 8.28
C PHE A 56 -1.72 -14.94 8.75
N GLU A 57 -1.53 -14.56 10.01
CA GLU A 57 -2.02 -13.28 10.54
C GLU A 57 -1.38 -12.09 9.82
N ALA A 58 -0.06 -12.14 9.60
CA ALA A 58 0.64 -11.10 8.85
C ALA A 58 0.18 -11.00 7.38
N ILE A 59 -0.08 -12.13 6.72
CA ILE A 59 -0.64 -12.22 5.36
C ILE A 59 -2.01 -11.52 5.32
N GLN A 60 -2.91 -11.84 6.26
CA GLN A 60 -4.24 -11.23 6.32
C GLN A 60 -4.19 -9.71 6.54
N VAL A 61 -3.30 -9.24 7.42
CA VAL A 61 -3.10 -7.81 7.65
C VAL A 61 -2.55 -7.13 6.39
N MET A 62 -1.62 -7.77 5.68
CA MET A 62 -1.07 -7.23 4.44
C MET A 62 -2.11 -7.15 3.32
N GLU A 63 -2.96 -8.17 3.17
CA GLU A 63 -4.09 -8.15 2.23
C GLU A 63 -5.05 -7.00 2.52
N LYS A 64 -5.42 -6.83 3.80
CA LYS A 64 -6.29 -5.73 4.23
C LYS A 64 -5.67 -4.38 3.89
N HIS A 65 -4.38 -4.18 4.18
CA HIS A 65 -3.68 -2.93 3.85
C HIS A 65 -3.62 -2.68 2.34
N ILE A 66 -3.44 -3.71 1.51
CA ILE A 66 -3.47 -3.56 0.04
C ILE A 66 -4.85 -3.07 -0.42
N ILE A 67 -5.92 -3.69 0.08
CA ILE A 67 -7.30 -3.31 -0.25
C ILE A 67 -7.59 -1.86 0.19
N GLU A 68 -7.21 -1.51 1.42
CA GLU A 68 -7.38 -0.14 1.94
C GLU A 68 -6.62 0.88 1.09
N THR A 69 -5.38 0.58 0.73
CA THR A 69 -4.56 1.46 -0.13
C THR A 69 -5.15 1.57 -1.54
N ALA A 70 -5.64 0.48 -2.12
CA ALA A 70 -6.30 0.48 -3.42
C ALA A 70 -7.62 1.28 -3.41
N ASN A 71 -8.37 1.23 -2.30
CA ASN A 71 -9.58 2.04 -2.14
C ASN A 71 -9.26 3.54 -2.10
N MET A 72 -8.09 3.95 -1.60
CA MET A 72 -7.64 5.34 -1.65
C MET A 72 -7.40 5.82 -3.09
N LEU A 73 -6.93 4.95 -4.00
CA LEU A 73 -6.81 5.28 -5.43
C LEU A 73 -8.17 5.42 -6.13
N ASN A 74 -9.17 4.64 -5.70
CA ASN A 74 -10.53 4.70 -6.26
C ASN A 74 -11.32 5.95 -5.83
N TYR A 75 -10.80 6.75 -4.89
CA TYR A 75 -11.39 8.03 -4.50
C TYR A 75 -11.18 9.07 -5.62
N ARG A 76 -12.04 9.04 -6.64
CA ARG A 76 -12.12 10.08 -7.69
C ARG A 76 -13.10 11.17 -7.26
N PRO A 77 -12.73 12.47 -7.25
CA PRO A 77 -13.73 13.51 -7.30
C PRO A 77 -14.21 13.59 -8.75
N ILE A 78 -15.44 14.02 -8.88
CA ILE A 78 -16.00 14.43 -10.15
C ILE A 78 -15.30 15.76 -10.50
N LEU A 79 -14.54 15.81 -11.59
CA LEU A 79 -14.13 17.10 -12.15
C LEU A 79 -15.39 17.76 -12.74
N PRO A 80 -15.63 19.07 -12.50
CA PRO A 80 -16.71 19.81 -13.14
C PRO A 80 -16.55 19.88 -14.66
#